data_AF-A0A927PIC6-F1
#
_entry.id   AF-A0A927PIC6-F1
#
_cell.length_a   1.000
_cell.length_b   1.000
_cell.length_c   1.000
_cell.angle_alpha   90.00
_cell.angle_beta   90.00
_cell.angle_gamma   90.00
#
_symmetry.space_group_name_H-M   'P 1'
#
loop_
_entity.id
_entity.type
_entity.pdbx_description
1 polymer ?
#
loop_
_entity_poly.entity_id
_entity_poly.type
_entity_poly.pdbx_seq_one_letter_code
_entity_poly.pdbx_strand_id
1 'polypeptide(L)'
;MNLFRQKRVEQLFAETYERLRVEINNISIPNVEDLNDKARQLTEKYRVEVPSIHKEGITSSLNLEDSDEHIYKENAYASYPRKDVVATATFTVPITGNEDFFGLLPTMYSQNSFLALVSGESLKFKIRTGYVRLELSEEWKEFIKKTSINAVEFIETNLKNLATDFDKFNIGLFPEILQALEERKKDWIKKKEIDRDINPFK
;
A
#
# COMPACT_ATOMS: atom_id res chain seq x y z
N MET A 1 8.06 7.78 -4.89
CA MET A 1 8.36 6.98 -3.69
C MET A 1 9.04 5.66 -4.04
N ASN A 2 9.71 5.04 -3.06
CA ASN A 2 10.15 3.64 -3.19
C ASN A 2 8.97 2.72 -2.85
N LEU A 3 8.58 1.87 -3.80
CA LEU A 3 7.49 0.93 -3.61
C LEU A 3 7.77 -0.04 -2.46
N PHE A 4 6.75 -0.26 -1.63
CA PHE A 4 6.70 -1.20 -0.51
C PHE A 4 7.82 -1.00 0.52
N ARG A 5 8.21 0.24 0.82
CA ARG A 5 9.32 0.54 1.76
C ARG A 5 9.10 1.70 2.71
N GLN A 6 7.98 2.40 2.61
CA GLN A 6 7.76 3.58 3.43
C GLN A 6 7.33 3.20 4.86
N LYS A 7 6.45 2.22 4.97
CA LYS A 7 5.79 1.89 6.23
C LYS A 7 5.57 0.40 6.35
N ARG A 8 5.73 -0.18 7.54
CA ARG A 8 5.39 -1.58 7.79
C ARG A 8 3.88 -1.80 7.80
N VAL A 9 3.42 -2.92 7.26
CA VAL A 9 1.98 -3.26 7.23
C VAL A 9 1.38 -3.32 8.63
N GLU A 10 2.14 -3.79 9.62
CA GLU A 10 1.69 -3.88 11.02
C GLU A 10 1.40 -2.51 11.64
N GLN A 11 2.05 -1.45 11.16
CA GLN A 11 1.76 -0.09 11.63
C GLN A 11 0.38 0.38 11.15
N LEU A 12 -0.03 0.02 9.93
CA LEU A 12 -1.39 0.29 9.45
C LEU A 12 -2.42 -0.48 10.30
N PHE A 13 -2.14 -1.74 10.64
CA PHE A 13 -3.03 -2.53 11.49
C PHE A 13 -3.18 -1.90 12.88
N ALA A 14 -2.07 -1.50 13.52
CA ALA A 14 -2.09 -0.84 14.82
C ALA A 14 -2.90 0.46 14.80
N GLU A 15 -2.73 1.32 13.79
CA GLU A 15 -3.50 2.55 13.64
C GLU A 15 -4.99 2.30 13.38
N THR A 16 -5.32 1.23 12.67
CA THR A 16 -6.70 0.81 12.44
C THR A 16 -7.33 0.32 13.74
N TYR A 17 -6.62 -0.49 14.53
CA TYR A 17 -7.06 -0.93 15.84
C TYR A 17 -7.26 0.21 16.84
N GLU A 18 -6.36 1.20 16.87
CA GLU A 18 -6.55 2.35 17.76
C GLU A 18 -7.76 3.19 17.37
N ARG A 19 -7.99 3.42 16.07
CA ARG A 19 -9.21 4.10 15.59
C ARG A 19 -10.47 3.32 15.96
N LEU A 20 -10.45 2.00 15.78
CA LEU A 20 -11.53 1.11 16.14
C LEU A 20 -11.81 1.13 17.65
N ARG A 21 -10.76 1.08 18.48
CA ARG A 21 -10.88 1.15 19.95
C ARG A 21 -11.52 2.45 20.41
N VAL A 22 -11.11 3.59 19.86
CA VAL A 22 -11.69 4.90 20.17
C VAL A 22 -13.17 4.93 19.77
N GLU A 23 -13.51 4.42 18.58
CA GLU A 23 -14.90 4.37 18.13
C GLU A 23 -15.74 3.44 19.02
N ILE A 24 -15.25 2.24 19.32
CA ILE A 24 -15.89 1.31 20.24
C ILE A 24 -16.16 1.99 21.57
N ASN A 25 -15.20 2.71 22.16
CA ASN A 25 -15.37 3.42 23.43
C ASN A 25 -16.42 4.54 23.39
N ASN A 26 -16.62 5.17 22.24
CA ASN A 26 -17.59 6.23 22.05
C ASN A 26 -19.01 5.72 21.79
N ILE A 27 -19.19 4.42 21.53
CA ILE A 27 -20.52 3.82 21.36
C ILE A 27 -21.30 3.92 22.69
N SER A 28 -22.54 4.41 22.59
CA SER A 28 -23.53 4.30 23.66
C SER A 28 -24.03 2.85 23.75
N ILE A 29 -23.28 2.02 24.47
CA ILE A 29 -23.57 0.59 24.69
C ILE A 29 -25.02 0.29 25.14
N PRO A 30 -25.67 1.13 25.97
CA PRO A 30 -27.07 0.90 26.36
C PRO A 30 -28.05 0.91 25.18
N ASN A 31 -27.69 1.60 24.10
CA ASN A 31 -28.52 1.78 22.91
C ASN A 31 -28.21 0.73 21.83
N VAL A 32 -27.32 -0.24 22.12
CA VAL A 32 -26.99 -1.31 21.18
C VAL A 32 -27.88 -2.52 21.45
N GLU A 33 -28.88 -2.70 20.58
CA GLU A 33 -29.82 -3.82 20.65
C GLU A 33 -29.13 -5.16 20.36
N ASP A 34 -28.42 -5.24 19.23
CA ASP A 34 -27.64 -6.42 18.82
C ASP A 34 -26.15 -6.09 18.69
N LEU A 35 -25.34 -6.72 19.54
CA LEU A 35 -23.88 -6.58 19.51
C LEU A 35 -23.28 -7.24 18.26
N ASN A 36 -23.86 -8.32 17.74
CA ASN A 36 -23.35 -9.01 16.56
C ASN A 36 -23.53 -8.14 15.32
N ASP A 37 -24.72 -7.56 15.14
CA ASP A 37 -24.95 -6.65 14.01
C ASP A 37 -24.03 -5.43 14.10
N LYS A 38 -23.87 -4.85 15.31
CA LYS A 38 -22.96 -3.73 15.49
C LYS A 38 -21.51 -4.09 15.20
N ALA A 39 -21.08 -5.28 15.61
CA ALA A 39 -19.75 -5.79 15.32
C ALA A 39 -19.54 -5.95 13.80
N ARG A 40 -20.52 -6.52 13.06
CA ARG A 40 -20.44 -6.65 11.60
C ARG A 40 -20.33 -5.29 10.90
N GLN A 41 -21.11 -4.30 11.31
CA GLN A 41 -21.04 -2.94 10.76
C GLN A 41 -19.63 -2.33 10.93
N LEU A 42 -19.03 -2.51 12.12
CA LEU A 42 -17.68 -2.04 12.38
C LEU A 42 -16.64 -2.84 11.60
N THR A 43 -16.78 -4.16 11.51
CA THR A 43 -15.89 -5.00 10.70
C THR A 43 -15.85 -4.53 9.25
N GLU A 44 -17.01 -4.28 8.64
CA GLU A 44 -17.07 -3.82 7.25
C GLU A 44 -16.45 -2.43 7.09
N LYS A 45 -16.74 -1.50 8.02
CA LYS A 45 -16.19 -0.14 8.00
C LYS A 45 -14.67 -0.10 8.11
N TYR A 46 -14.08 -0.99 8.91
CA TYR A 46 -12.64 -1.02 9.18
C TYR A 46 -11.89 -2.07 8.37
N ARG A 47 -12.59 -2.77 7.47
CA ARG A 47 -11.99 -3.73 6.56
C ARG A 47 -10.99 -3.01 5.65
N VAL A 48 -9.81 -3.60 5.49
CA VAL A 48 -8.80 -3.09 4.58
C VAL A 48 -8.91 -3.82 3.24
N GLU A 49 -9.11 -3.06 2.17
CA GLU A 49 -9.17 -3.59 0.81
C GLU A 49 -7.77 -3.81 0.23
N VAL A 50 -7.66 -4.85 -0.60
CA VAL A 50 -6.38 -5.24 -1.21
C VAL A 50 -6.13 -4.39 -2.46
N PRO A 51 -4.99 -3.65 -2.53
CA PRO A 51 -4.57 -2.97 -3.75
C PRO A 51 -4.23 -3.95 -4.87
N SER A 52 -4.43 -3.55 -6.13
CA SER A 52 -4.16 -4.39 -7.29
C SER A 52 -3.61 -3.61 -8.49
N ILE A 53 -3.09 -4.33 -9.48
CA ILE A 53 -2.70 -3.77 -10.78
C ILE A 53 -3.50 -4.39 -11.92
N HIS A 54 -3.72 -3.64 -13.00
CA HIS A 54 -4.42 -4.11 -14.20
C HIS A 54 -3.46 -4.23 -15.38
N LYS A 55 -2.96 -5.45 -15.62
CA LYS A 55 -1.97 -5.73 -16.68
C LYS A 55 -2.43 -5.35 -18.09
N GLU A 56 -3.71 -5.59 -18.38
CA GLU A 56 -4.34 -5.34 -19.68
C GLU A 56 -4.23 -3.87 -20.12
N GLY A 57 -4.11 -2.94 -19.17
CA GLY A 57 -4.04 -1.50 -19.45
C GLY A 57 -2.65 -0.88 -19.31
N ILE A 58 -1.59 -1.69 -19.22
CA ILE A 58 -0.22 -1.16 -19.12
C ILE A 58 0.15 -0.49 -20.44
N THR A 59 0.55 0.78 -20.34
CA THR A 59 1.07 1.56 -21.46
C THR A 59 2.52 1.95 -21.21
N SER A 60 3.29 2.12 -22.28
CA SER A 60 4.67 2.60 -22.20
C SER A 60 4.90 3.75 -23.16
N SER A 61 5.77 4.66 -22.75
CA SER A 61 6.26 5.75 -23.59
C SER A 61 7.77 5.82 -23.48
N LEU A 62 8.43 6.06 -24.60
CA LEU A 62 9.87 6.26 -24.66
C LEU A 62 10.15 7.76 -24.77
N ASN A 63 10.86 8.31 -23.80
CA ASN A 63 11.26 9.71 -23.77
C ASN A 63 12.77 9.83 -23.76
N LEU A 64 13.28 10.92 -24.30
CA LEU A 64 14.67 11.32 -24.13
C LEU A 64 14.74 12.36 -23.00
N GLU A 65 15.63 12.15 -22.04
CA GLU A 65 15.82 13.04 -20.89
C GLU A 65 17.29 13.44 -20.80
N ASP A 66 17.56 14.70 -20.42
CA ASP A 66 18.93 15.14 -20.15
C ASP A 66 19.45 14.47 -18.87
N SER A 67 20.65 13.93 -18.96
CA SER A 67 21.41 13.28 -17.89
C SER A 67 22.56 14.19 -17.46
N ASP A 68 22.58 14.50 -16.16
CA ASP A 68 23.71 15.16 -15.50
C ASP A 68 24.87 14.18 -15.20
N GLU A 69 24.66 12.88 -15.39
CA GLU A 69 25.69 11.87 -15.26
C GLU A 69 26.49 11.73 -16.55
N HIS A 70 27.82 11.72 -16.43
CA HIS A 70 28.73 11.37 -17.51
C HIS A 70 28.61 9.88 -17.81
N ILE A 71 27.89 9.54 -18.88
CA ILE A 71 27.85 8.17 -19.37
C ILE A 71 29.16 7.95 -20.11
N TYR A 72 29.89 6.87 -19.79
CA TYR A 72 31.19 6.54 -20.37
C TYR A 72 31.17 6.72 -21.88
N LYS A 73 31.82 7.79 -22.36
CA LYS A 73 32.05 8.03 -23.78
C LYS A 73 33.20 7.12 -24.19
N GLU A 74 33.02 6.29 -25.21
CA GLU A 74 34.11 5.56 -25.87
C GLU A 74 35.20 6.51 -26.42
N ASN A 75 34.93 7.82 -26.48
CA ASN A 75 35.88 8.85 -26.89
C ASN A 75 36.30 9.76 -25.73
N ALA A 76 37.55 9.59 -25.28
CA ALA A 76 38.22 10.39 -24.25
C ALA A 76 38.42 11.89 -24.60
N TYR A 77 38.08 12.31 -25.83
CA TYR A 77 38.35 13.66 -26.35
C TYR A 77 37.12 14.57 -26.51
N ALA A 78 35.95 14.17 -26.02
CA ALA A 78 34.74 15.00 -26.09
C ALA A 78 34.73 16.09 -25.00
N SER A 79 35.46 17.18 -25.22
CA SER A 79 35.50 18.35 -24.34
C SER A 79 34.36 19.34 -24.65
N TYR A 80 33.19 19.17 -24.04
CA TYR A 80 32.14 20.22 -23.90
C TYR A 80 31.14 19.88 -22.76
N PRO A 81 30.47 20.87 -22.12
CA PRO A 81 29.54 20.68 -21.01
C PRO A 81 28.13 20.32 -21.52
N ARG A 82 28.04 19.39 -22.47
CA ARG A 82 26.73 18.89 -22.91
C ARG A 82 26.29 17.79 -21.96
N LYS A 83 25.12 17.98 -21.34
CA LYS A 83 24.40 16.90 -20.66
C LYS A 83 24.24 15.75 -21.64
N ASP A 84 24.54 14.54 -21.20
CA ASP A 84 24.32 13.36 -22.03
C ASP A 84 22.80 13.15 -22.13
N VAL A 85 22.24 12.76 -23.27
CA VAL A 85 20.78 12.56 -23.41
C VAL A 85 20.47 11.09 -23.27
N VAL A 86 19.68 10.64 -22.30
CA VAL A 86 19.34 9.22 -22.11
C VAL A 86 17.95 8.87 -22.58
N ALA A 87 17.78 7.66 -23.11
CA ALA A 87 16.46 7.11 -23.32
C ALA A 87 15.86 6.58 -22.01
N THR A 88 14.63 6.98 -21.72
CA THR A 88 13.87 6.59 -20.53
C THR A 88 12.53 6.02 -20.96
N ALA A 89 12.30 4.76 -20.64
CA ALA A 89 11.01 4.12 -20.82
C ALA A 89 10.15 4.37 -19.57
N THR A 90 9.06 5.12 -19.73
CA THR A 90 8.08 5.34 -18.67
C THR A 90 6.91 4.39 -18.88
N PHE A 91 6.66 3.55 -17.87
CA PHE A 91 5.54 2.63 -17.84
C PHE A 91 4.45 3.21 -16.96
N THR A 92 3.21 3.16 -17.45
CA THR A 92 2.01 3.52 -16.69
C THR A 92 1.17 2.26 -16.50
N VAL A 93 0.97 1.88 -15.24
CA VAL A 93 0.21 0.72 -14.82
C VAL A 93 -1.08 1.21 -14.14
N PRO A 94 -2.26 0.87 -14.65
CA PRO A 94 -3.50 1.16 -13.94
C PRO A 94 -3.59 0.33 -12.66
N ILE A 95 -4.09 0.93 -11.58
CA ILE A 95 -4.11 0.33 -10.24
C ILE A 95 -5.44 0.55 -9.53
N THR A 96 -5.72 -0.30 -8.53
CA THR A 96 -6.64 0.01 -7.43
C THR A 96 -5.85 0.29 -6.15
N GLY A 97 -6.29 1.28 -5.38
CA GLY A 97 -5.62 1.73 -4.18
C GLY A 97 -4.96 3.11 -4.33
N ASN A 98 -4.07 3.45 -3.40
CA ASN A 98 -3.48 4.78 -3.28
C ASN A 98 -1.98 4.67 -2.91
N GLU A 99 -1.33 5.82 -2.76
CA GLU A 99 0.10 5.87 -2.42
C GLU A 99 0.40 5.14 -1.10
N ASP A 100 -0.45 5.28 -0.08
CA ASP A 100 -0.26 4.62 1.22
C ASP A 100 -0.13 3.11 1.05
N PHE A 101 -1.04 2.47 0.31
CA PHE A 101 -1.03 1.03 0.09
C PHE A 101 0.22 0.53 -0.64
N PHE A 102 0.64 1.26 -1.69
CA PHE A 102 1.85 0.92 -2.44
C PHE A 102 3.14 1.30 -1.70
N GLY A 103 3.04 2.06 -0.60
CA GLY A 103 4.12 2.35 0.34
C GLY A 103 4.31 1.28 1.42
N LEU A 104 3.32 0.38 1.62
CA LEU A 104 3.35 -0.64 2.68
C LEU A 104 4.33 -1.76 2.36
N LEU A 105 5.25 -2.01 3.29
CA LEU A 105 6.14 -3.16 3.30
C LEU A 105 5.36 -4.37 3.87
N PRO A 106 5.12 -5.42 3.08
CA PRO A 106 4.49 -6.65 3.58
C PRO A 106 5.40 -7.37 4.58
N THR A 107 4.81 -8.24 5.39
CA THR A 107 5.53 -9.04 6.39
C THR A 107 6.58 -9.93 5.71
N MET A 108 6.18 -10.57 4.61
CA MET A 108 7.08 -11.30 3.73
C MET A 108 7.56 -10.37 2.61
N TYR A 109 8.79 -9.85 2.73
CA TYR A 109 9.31 -8.81 1.84
C TYR A 109 10.39 -9.30 0.88
N SER A 110 10.53 -8.56 -0.22
CA SER A 110 11.64 -8.68 -1.17
C SER A 110 12.69 -7.60 -0.92
N GLN A 111 13.98 -7.94 -1.14
CA GLN A 111 15.08 -6.99 -1.05
C GLN A 111 15.16 -6.01 -2.24
N ASN A 112 14.34 -6.21 -3.27
CA ASN A 112 14.26 -5.28 -4.39
C ASN A 112 13.48 -4.02 -3.99
N SER A 113 13.71 -2.93 -4.73
CA SER A 113 12.94 -1.71 -4.60
C SER A 113 12.88 -1.01 -5.95
N PHE A 114 11.70 -0.50 -6.29
CA PHE A 114 11.49 0.27 -7.49
C PHE A 114 11.00 1.66 -7.12
N LEU A 115 11.59 2.68 -7.73
CA LEU A 115 11.10 4.04 -7.64
C LEU A 115 9.88 4.17 -8.56
N ALA A 116 8.76 4.59 -7.99
CA ALA A 116 7.54 4.83 -8.74
C ALA A 116 6.81 6.09 -8.22
N LEU A 117 5.94 6.63 -9.07
CA LEU A 117 4.98 7.67 -8.74
C LEU A 117 3.60 7.05 -8.77
N VAL A 118 2.87 7.14 -7.66
CA VAL A 118 1.45 6.77 -7.60
C VAL A 118 0.64 8.06 -7.67
N SER A 119 -0.26 8.15 -8.62
CA SER A 119 -1.08 9.34 -8.86
C SER A 119 -2.45 8.92 -9.38
N GLY A 120 -3.48 9.16 -8.57
CA GLY A 120 -4.84 8.68 -8.87
C GLY A 120 -4.85 7.16 -9.07
N GLU A 121 -5.50 6.71 -10.13
CA GLU A 121 -5.64 5.29 -10.50
C GLU A 121 -4.44 4.75 -11.30
N SER A 122 -3.27 5.39 -11.20
CA SER A 122 -2.09 5.01 -11.98
C SER A 122 -0.82 4.96 -11.15
N LEU A 123 -0.01 3.93 -11.41
CA LEU A 123 1.35 3.77 -10.94
C LEU A 123 2.30 3.93 -12.14
N LYS A 124 3.26 4.85 -12.01
CA LYS A 124 4.24 5.15 -13.04
C LYS A 124 5.64 4.82 -12.57
N PHE A 125 6.39 4.03 -13.32
CA PHE A 125 7.80 3.79 -13.05
C PHE A 125 8.64 4.00 -14.31
N LYS A 126 9.89 4.39 -14.09
CA LYS A 126 10.82 4.74 -15.16
C LYS A 126 11.97 3.72 -15.20
N ILE A 127 12.30 3.25 -16.40
CA ILE A 127 13.50 2.46 -16.67
C ILE A 127 14.41 3.32 -17.55
N ARG A 128 15.55 3.71 -17.00
CA ARG A 128 16.56 4.52 -17.70
C ARG A 128 17.53 3.59 -18.41
N THR A 129 17.83 3.88 -19.67
CA THR A 129 18.89 3.19 -20.41
C THR A 129 20.21 3.92 -20.23
N GLY A 130 21.33 3.18 -20.37
CA GLY A 130 22.66 3.75 -20.29
C GLY A 130 23.17 4.36 -21.60
N TYR A 131 22.31 4.74 -22.56
CA TYR A 131 22.75 5.09 -23.92
C TYR A 131 22.25 6.45 -24.42
N VAL A 132 23.10 7.10 -25.24
CA VAL A 132 23.02 8.53 -25.58
C VAL A 132 22.42 8.83 -26.97
N ARG A 133 21.82 7.86 -27.67
CA ARG A 133 21.32 8.04 -29.05
C ARG A 133 19.93 7.46 -29.26
N LEU A 134 19.15 8.13 -30.13
CA LEU A 134 17.74 7.88 -30.47
C LEU A 134 17.43 6.44 -30.90
N GLU A 135 18.38 5.75 -31.53
CA GLU A 135 18.20 4.37 -32.00
C GLU A 135 18.60 3.38 -30.90
N LEU A 136 17.61 2.90 -30.15
CA LEU A 136 17.80 1.80 -29.19
C LEU A 136 18.19 0.52 -29.94
N SER A 137 19.34 -0.05 -29.58
CA SER A 137 19.73 -1.39 -30.04
C SER A 137 18.73 -2.46 -29.57
N GLU A 138 18.68 -3.60 -30.26
CA GLU A 138 17.85 -4.73 -29.83
C GLU A 138 18.19 -5.23 -28.42
N GLU A 139 19.47 -5.16 -28.03
CA GLU A 139 19.93 -5.50 -26.68
C GLU A 139 19.28 -4.62 -25.61
N TRP A 140 19.19 -3.31 -25.85
CA TRP A 140 18.55 -2.38 -24.92
C TRP A 140 17.03 -2.52 -24.90
N LYS A 141 16.40 -2.80 -26.04
CA LYS A 141 14.96 -3.13 -26.07
C LYS A 141 14.66 -4.36 -25.22
N GLU A 142 15.48 -5.40 -25.34
CA GLU A 142 15.35 -6.62 -24.53
C GLU A 142 15.64 -6.36 -23.05
N PHE A 143 16.61 -5.50 -22.73
CA PHE A 143 16.88 -5.07 -21.35
C PHE A 143 15.68 -4.34 -20.73
N ILE A 144 15.09 -3.36 -21.44
CA ILE A 144 13.90 -2.63 -20.97
C ILE A 144 12.75 -3.60 -20.75
N LYS A 145 12.51 -4.50 -21.72
CA LYS A 145 11.47 -5.52 -21.64
C LYS A 145 11.65 -6.40 -20.40
N LYS A 146 12.82 -7.02 -20.22
CA LYS A 146 13.12 -7.86 -19.04
C LYS A 146 12.97 -7.10 -17.74
N THR A 147 13.50 -5.88 -17.67
CA THR A 147 13.43 -5.05 -16.46
C THR A 147 11.98 -4.67 -16.13
N SER A 148 11.16 -4.38 -17.14
CA SER A 148 9.74 -4.07 -16.96
C SER A 148 8.94 -5.28 -16.47
N ILE A 149 9.22 -6.49 -16.99
CA ILE A 149 8.61 -7.73 -16.52
C ILE A 149 8.98 -7.98 -15.06
N ASN A 150 10.28 -7.87 -14.73
CA ASN A 150 10.75 -8.03 -13.36
C ASN A 150 10.11 -7.01 -12.40
N ALA A 151 9.89 -5.76 -12.84
CA ALA A 151 9.23 -4.74 -12.05
C ALA A 151 7.76 -5.08 -11.78
N VAL A 152 7.04 -5.54 -12.81
CA VAL A 152 5.63 -5.97 -12.68
C VAL A 152 5.51 -7.19 -11.76
N GLU A 153 6.35 -8.21 -11.96
CA GLU A 153 6.37 -9.42 -11.10
C GLU A 153 6.70 -9.09 -9.64
N PHE A 154 7.64 -8.17 -9.42
CA PHE A 154 7.94 -7.65 -8.09
C PHE A 154 6.70 -6.97 -7.46
N ILE A 155 6.00 -6.12 -8.21
CA ILE A 155 4.80 -5.43 -7.72
C ILE A 155 3.73 -6.46 -7.35
N GLU A 156 3.44 -7.41 -8.22
CA GLU A 156 2.42 -8.45 -7.97
C GLU A 156 2.75 -9.32 -6.75
N THR A 157 4.02 -9.71 -6.62
CA THR A 157 4.44 -10.55 -5.50
C THR A 157 4.21 -9.82 -4.17
N ASN A 158 4.57 -8.53 -4.08
CA ASN A 158 4.35 -7.76 -2.87
C ASN A 158 2.86 -7.51 -2.61
N LEU A 159 2.06 -7.24 -3.65
CA LEU A 159 0.60 -7.08 -3.50
C LEU A 159 -0.07 -8.38 -3.03
N LYS A 160 0.37 -9.54 -3.51
CA LYS A 160 -0.10 -10.85 -3.03
C LYS A 160 0.27 -11.10 -1.57
N ASN A 161 1.47 -10.69 -1.15
CA ASN A 161 1.88 -10.79 0.23
C ASN A 161 1.06 -9.85 1.13
N LEU A 162 0.81 -8.61 0.70
CA LEU A 162 -0.10 -7.69 1.38
C LEU A 162 -1.52 -8.24 1.46
N ALA A 163 -2.04 -8.84 0.39
CA ALA A 163 -3.34 -9.50 0.40
C ALA A 163 -3.44 -10.57 1.49
N THR A 164 -2.40 -11.38 1.61
CA THR A 164 -2.32 -12.42 2.66
C THR A 164 -2.30 -11.82 4.06
N ASP A 165 -1.59 -10.71 4.25
CA ASP A 165 -1.54 -10.00 5.54
C ASP A 165 -2.89 -9.34 5.86
N PHE A 166 -3.55 -8.74 4.87
CA PHE A 166 -4.87 -8.11 5.03
C PHE A 166 -5.96 -9.14 5.30
N ASP A 167 -5.94 -10.30 4.65
CA ASP A 167 -6.89 -11.37 4.91
C ASP A 167 -6.79 -11.86 6.36
N LYS A 168 -5.57 -12.06 6.87
CA LYS A 168 -5.36 -12.44 8.28
C LYS A 168 -5.91 -11.39 9.24
N PHE A 169 -5.60 -10.12 8.98
CA PHE A 169 -6.11 -9.00 9.78
C PHE A 169 -7.65 -8.93 9.75
N ASN A 170 -8.24 -8.96 8.55
CA ASN A 170 -9.68 -8.85 8.34
C ASN A 170 -10.47 -10.01 8.99
N ILE A 171 -9.91 -11.23 8.99
CA ILE A 171 -10.51 -12.38 9.70
C ILE A 171 -10.56 -12.14 11.22
N GLY A 172 -9.55 -11.48 11.78
CA GLY A 172 -9.46 -11.17 13.21
C GLY A 172 -10.38 -10.04 13.68
N LEU A 173 -10.78 -9.12 12.79
CA LEU A 173 -11.57 -7.95 13.15
C LEU A 173 -12.90 -8.30 13.85
N PHE A 174 -13.71 -9.16 13.25
CA PHE A 174 -15.04 -9.48 13.80
C PHE A 174 -14.99 -10.05 15.23
N PRO A 175 -14.25 -11.15 15.50
CA PRO A 175 -14.22 -11.72 16.86
C PRO A 175 -13.67 -10.74 17.90
N GLU A 176 -12.65 -9.95 17.56
CA GLU A 176 -12.06 -8.97 18.48
C GLU A 176 -13.01 -7.80 18.78
N ILE A 177 -13.71 -7.29 17.77
CA ILE A 177 -14.73 -6.24 17.95
C ILE A 177 -15.86 -6.74 18.84
N LEU A 178 -16.37 -7.95 18.56
CA LEU A 178 -17.47 -8.53 19.31
C LEU A 178 -17.09 -8.69 20.79
N GLN A 179 -15.90 -9.26 21.06
CA GLN A 179 -15.39 -9.41 22.42
C GLN A 179 -15.30 -8.05 23.14
N ALA A 180 -14.75 -7.02 22.50
CA ALA A 180 -14.64 -5.69 23.10
C ALA A 180 -16.02 -5.08 23.43
N LEU A 181 -17.01 -5.26 22.55
CA LEU A 181 -18.38 -4.80 22.81
C LEU A 181 -19.05 -5.56 23.96
N GLU A 182 -18.85 -6.88 24.03
CA GLU A 182 -19.36 -7.72 25.13
C GLU A 182 -18.76 -7.32 26.48
N GLU A 183 -17.45 -7.09 26.54
CA GLU A 183 -16.76 -6.61 27.73
C GLU A 183 -17.33 -5.25 28.18
N ARG A 184 -17.52 -4.30 27.26
CA ARG A 184 -18.14 -3.01 27.59
C ARG A 184 -19.58 -3.15 28.08
N LYS A 185 -20.37 -4.05 27.49
CA LYS A 185 -21.75 -4.32 27.94
C LYS A 185 -21.77 -4.91 29.34
N LYS A 186 -20.89 -5.85 29.64
CA LYS A 186 -20.72 -6.46 30.96
C LYS A 186 -20.33 -5.41 32.01
N ASP A 187 -19.40 -4.52 31.70
CA ASP A 187 -18.96 -3.46 32.61
C ASP A 187 -20.06 -2.44 32.88
N TRP A 188 -20.87 -2.12 31.86
CA TRP A 188 -22.03 -1.24 32.05
C TRP A 188 -23.10 -1.87 32.96
N ILE A 189 -23.41 -3.17 32.78
CA ILE A 189 -24.36 -3.89 33.65
C ILE A 189 -23.87 -3.86 35.10
N LYS A 190 -22.60 -4.21 35.33
CA LYS A 190 -22.00 -4.18 36.68
C LYS A 190 -22.08 -2.80 37.34
N LYS A 191 -21.80 -1.73 36.59
CA LYS A 191 -21.92 -0.36 37.11
C LYS A 191 -23.35 -0.05 37.53
N LYS A 192 -24.34 -0.46 36.72
CA LYS A 192 -25.76 -0.30 37.09
C LYS A 192 -26.17 -1.08 38.33
N GLU A 193 -25.65 -2.29 38.52
CA GLU A 193 -25.90 -3.09 39.73
C GLU A 193 -25.32 -2.39 40.97
N ILE A 194 -24.06 -1.95 40.90
CA ILE A 194 -23.40 -1.20 41.97
C ILE A 194 -24.17 0.10 42.29
N ASP A 195 -24.60 0.85 41.27
CA ASP A 195 -25.36 2.09 41.46
C ASP A 195 -26.71 1.84 42.15
N ARG A 196 -27.38 0.71 41.87
CA ARG A 196 -28.61 0.28 42.55
C ARG A 196 -28.36 -0.13 44.01
N ASP A 197 -27.26 -0.82 44.27
CA ASP A 197 -26.90 -1.27 45.63
C ASP A 197 -26.53 -0.10 46.55
N ILE A 198 -25.93 0.96 46.00
CA ILE A 198 -25.51 2.16 46.76
C ILE A 198 -26.68 3.15 46.93
N ASN A 199 -27.62 3.23 45.99
CA ASN A 199 -28.79 4.09 46.09
C ASN A 199 -30.10 3.31 45.92
N PRO A 200 -30.60 2.67 47.00
CA PRO A 200 -31.80 1.83 46.93
C PRO A 200 -33.12 2.61 46.80
N PHE A 201 -33.06 3.94 46.72
CA PHE A 201 -34.23 4.83 46.62
C PHE A 201 -34.40 5.45 45.22
N LYS A 202 -33.63 4.97 44.23
CA LYS A 202 -33.85 5.21 42.79
C LYS A 202 -34.14 3.91 42.05
#